data_AF-A0A829S6K3-F1
#
_entry.id   AF-A0A829S6K3-F1
#
_cell.length_a   1.000
_cell.length_b   1.000
_cell.length_c   1.000
_cell.angle_alpha   90.00
_cell.angle_beta   90.00
_cell.angle_gamma   90.00
#
_symmetry.space_group_name_H-M   'P 1'
#
loop_
_entity.id
_entity.type
_entity.pdbx_description
1 polymer ?
#
loop_
_entity_poly.entity_id
_entity_poly.type
_entity_poly.pdbx_seq_one_letter_code
_entity_poly.pdbx_strand_id
1 'polypeptide(L)' 'MSWVVYKFHESVQVVPEDDLRPHTFFHCECHPKIVDGIFVHNSFDGREATETLLPS' A
#
# COMPACT_ATOMS: atom_id res chain seq x y z
N MET A 1 -12.19 3.08 6.89
CA MET A 1 -10.92 2.60 6.33
C MET A 1 -9.93 2.53 7.46
N SER A 2 -9.65 1.32 7.93
CA SER A 2 -8.72 1.05 9.03
C SER A 2 -7.33 0.75 8.45
N TRP A 3 -6.30 1.01 9.26
CA TRP A 3 -4.91 0.79 8.88
C TRP A 3 -4.24 -0.08 9.91
N VAL A 4 -3.43 -1.02 9.45
CA VAL A 4 -2.59 -1.87 10.28
C VAL A 4 -1.13 -1.52 10.05
N VAL A 5 -0.35 -1.53 11.12
CA VAL A 5 1.09 -1.23 11.09
C VAL A 5 1.87 -2.52 11.24
N TYR A 6 2.72 -2.82 10.26
CA TYR A 6 3.65 -3.93 10.26
C TYR A 6 5.09 -3.42 10.41
N LYS A 7 5.90 -4.15 11.18
CA LYS A 7 7.35 -3.99 11.20
C LYS A 7 7.96 -5.12 10.41
N PHE A 8 8.61 -4.79 9.30
CA PHE A 8 9.28 -5.76 8.44
C PHE A 8 10.75 -5.36 8.28
N HIS A 9 11.65 -6.14 8.85
CA HIS A 9 13.07 -5.81 8.96
C HIS A 9 13.26 -4.43 9.62
N GLU A 10 13.96 -3.51 8.95
CA GLU A 10 14.21 -2.14 9.40
C GLU A 10 13.14 -1.15 8.91
N SER A 11 12.09 -1.64 8.23
CA SER A 11 11.01 -0.82 7.66
C SER A 11 9.72 -0.91 8.49
N VAL A 12 9.04 0.22 8.62
CA VAL A 12 7.65 0.29 9.09
C VAL A 12 6.75 0.40 7.86
N GLN A 13 5.78 -0.49 7.75
CA GLN A 13 4.83 -0.54 6.65
C GLN A 13 3.42 -0.36 7.19
N VAL A 14 2.69 0.61 6.65
CA VAL A 14 1.30 0.91 6.99
C VAL A 14 0.43 0.43 5.85
N VAL A 15 -0.44 -0.53 6.16
CA VAL A 15 -1.23 -1.28 5.18
C VAL A 15 -2.72 -1.10 5.51
N PRO A 16 -3.61 -0.91 4.53
CA PRO A 16 -5.05 -0.92 4.77
C PRO A 16 -5.52 -2.30 5.25
N GLU A 17 -6.46 -2.32 6.19
CA GLU A 17 -6.95 -3.58 6.80
C GLU A 17 -7.97 -4.32 5.92
N ASP A 18 -8.81 -3.58 5.19
CA ASP A 18 -9.99 -4.10 4.49
C ASP A 18 -9.80 -4.26 2.97
N ASP A 19 -8.61 -4.67 2.56
CA ASP A 19 -8.27 -4.74 1.15
C ASP A 19 -8.82 -5.97 0.43
N LEU A 20 -9.22 -5.81 -0.84
CA LEU A 20 -9.69 -6.93 -1.66
C LEU A 20 -8.55 -7.88 -2.05
N ARG A 21 -7.30 -7.44 -1.92
CA ARG A 21 -6.11 -8.22 -2.22
C ARG A 21 -5.04 -8.05 -1.14
N PRO A 22 -4.27 -9.11 -0.84
CA PRO A 22 -3.20 -9.01 0.14
C PRO A 22 -2.05 -8.14 -0.37
N HIS A 23 -1.47 -7.34 0.51
CA HIS A 23 -0.24 -6.60 0.25
C HIS A 23 1.00 -7.49 0.32
N THR A 24 1.93 -7.25 -0.60
CA THR A 24 3.30 -7.76 -0.49
C THR A 24 4.19 -6.70 0.14
N PHE A 25 5.07 -7.09 1.07
CA PHE A 25 6.03 -6.16 1.67
C PHE A 25 7.22 -5.84 0.75
N PHE A 26 7.28 -6.49 -0.41
CA PHE A 26 8.28 -6.34 -1.47
C PHE A 26 7.57 -6.26 -2.82
N HIS A 27 7.93 -5.26 -3.64
CA HIS A 27 7.35 -5.02 -4.97
C HIS A 27 5.80 -4.99 -4.98
N CYS A 28 5.18 -4.30 -4.02
CA CYS A 28 3.72 -4.14 -4.00
C CYS A 28 3.25 -3.38 -5.26
N GLU A 29 2.24 -3.93 -5.94
CA GLU A 29 1.58 -3.29 -7.08
C GLU A 29 0.61 -2.17 -6.66
N CYS A 30 0.43 -1.96 -5.36
CA CYS A 30 -0.38 -0.88 -4.78
C CYS A 30 0.26 0.52 -4.92
N HIS A 31 1.39 0.64 -5.63
CA HIS A 31 2.15 1.89 -5.78
C HIS A 31 2.43 2.59 -4.44
N PRO A 32 3.04 1.90 -3.45
CA PRO A 32 3.24 2.46 -2.12
C PRO A 32 4.11 3.72 -2.18
N LYS A 33 3.85 4.64 -1.25
CA LYS A 33 4.60 5.89 -1.11
C LYS A 33 5.39 5.90 0.20
N ILE A 34 6.51 6.60 0.19
CA ILE A 34 7.31 6.81 1.40
C ILE A 34 6.95 8.17 2.00
N VAL A 35 6.54 8.17 3.27
CA VAL A 35 6.22 9.38 4.05
C VAL A 35 6.98 9.29 5.36
N ASP A 36 7.88 10.24 5.62
CA ASP A 36 8.70 10.28 6.85
C ASP A 36 9.45 8.97 7.15
N GLY A 37 9.93 8.29 6.11
CA GLY A 37 10.64 7.00 6.23
C GLY A 37 9.71 5.78 6.45
N ILE A 38 8.40 5.98 6.43
CA ILE A 38 7.37 4.93 6.56
C ILE A 38 6.84 4.59 5.17
N PHE A 39 6.78 3.29 4.86
CA PHE A 39 6.15 2.80 3.64
C PHE A 39 4.63 2.75 3.84
N VAL A 40 3.90 3.59 3.13
CA VAL A 40 2.44 3.65 3.17
C VAL A 40 1.90 3.01 1.90
N HIS A 41 1.15 1.93 2.06
CA HIS A 41 0.51 1.22 0.96
C HIS A 41 -0.83 1.89 0.60
N ASN A 42 -1.19 1.92 -0.68
CA ASN A 42 -2.54 2.33 -1.10
C ASN A 42 -3.46 1.11 -1.12
N SER A 43 -4.76 1.31 -0.96
CA SER A 43 -5.73 0.21 -0.93
C SER A 43 -5.87 -0.50 -2.26
N PHE A 44 -6.30 -1.75 -2.20
CA PHE A 44 -6.84 -2.55 -3.29
C PHE A 44 -8.36 -2.67 -3.16
N ASP A 45 -9.08 -1.56 -2.98
CA ASP A 45 -10.54 -1.55 -2.86
C ASP A 45 -11.27 -1.45 -4.21
N GLY A 46 -10.53 -1.47 -5.32
CA GLY A 46 -11.05 -1.45 -6.68
C GLY A 46 -11.07 -0.06 -7.30
N ARG A 47 -10.75 1.00 -6.55
CA ARG A 47 -10.59 2.37 -7.08
C ARG A 47 -9.28 2.55 -7.84
N GLU A 48 -8.37 1.60 -7.74
CA GLU A 48 -6.99 1.71 -8.24
C GLU A 48 -6.98 1.67 -9.77
N ALA A 49 -8.01 1.02 -10.34
CA ALA A 49 -8.33 1.00 -11.76
C ALA A 49 -8.73 2.38 -12.31
N THR A 50 -9.13 3.32 -11.44
CA THR A 50 -9.56 4.67 -11.81
C THR A 50 -8.66 5.76 -11.22
N GLU A 51 -7.91 5.48 -10.15
CA GLU A 51 -7.02 6.43 -9.47
C GLU A 51 -5.61 6.49 -10.10
N THR A 52 -5.17 5.42 -10.79
CA THR A 52 -3.88 5.43 -11.50
C THR A 52 -4.09 5.73 -12.97
N LEU A 53 -3.81 6.96 -13.40
CA LEU A 53 -3.51 7.22 -14.81
C LEU A 53 -2.19 6.51 -15.13
N LEU A 54 -2.27 5.33 -15.76
CA LEU A 54 -1.08 4.66 -16.29
C LEU A 54 -0.40 5.62 -17.27
N PRO A 55 0.90 5.90 -17.14
CA PRO A 55 1.62 6.63 -18.15
C PRO A 55 1.58 5.82 -19.46
N SER A 56 1.26 6.52 -20.56
CA SER A 56 1.26 5.99 -21.93
C SER A 56 2.64 5.57 -22.41
#